data_AF-A0A2E2K5A5-F1
#
_entry.id   AF-A0A2E2K5A5-F1
#
_cell.length_a   1.000
_cell.length_b   1.000
_cell.length_c   1.000
_cell.angle_alpha   90.00
_cell.angle_beta   90.00
_cell.angle_gamma   90.00
#
_symmetry.space_group_name_H-M   'P 1'
#
loop_
_entity.id
_entity.type
_entity.pdbx_description
1 polymer ?
#
loop_
_entity_poly.entity_id
_entity_poly.type
_entity_poly.pdbx_seq_one_letter_code
_entity_poly.pdbx_strand_id
1 'polypeptide(L)'
;MPLNRYLTRHAEVEASLTQSLAGCWRYAVVIPAYDEAPDFLQALPAGDGLYIVIANRPDTDSATGWLNEILDQLEPPRWRNNHLSLHQHRGNNANRDILLVDRCAAGAPLPAKQGVGLARKIGCDIACQLIASKQVASPWLGTTDADTHLPENYGEALQKLPEQAGACVFPFSHTSSDAPEWAVRCYELHMLHYVAGLRYAQSPYAWPTVGSCIALNSRAYAQAHGFPKRAGGEDFYLLNKLAKLGGVVHASEPLVRPSGRLSHRVPFGTGPALQRYASLKFGSDITSYHPDSFRLLRAALKALRLSAFGRSFALTDVAQQSRADADQLHSLWRQFHCEQSIEKARDNSRSAEQCERHLMTWFDAFKTLKWVHACREYLPDIPLFEALESADWITDSGIDLRHPGNAAIALQQQLADNQRHSL
;
A
#
# COMPACT_ATOMS: atom_id res chain seq x y z
N MET A 1 -11.74 -17.08 -6.88
CA MET A 1 -11.91 -17.05 -8.35
C MET A 1 -10.63 -17.58 -8.99
N PRO A 2 -10.71 -18.52 -9.96
CA PRO A 2 -9.55 -18.94 -10.75
C PRO A 2 -9.02 -17.78 -11.61
N LEU A 3 -7.70 -17.68 -11.76
CA LEU A 3 -7.03 -16.59 -12.50
C LEU A 3 -7.56 -16.45 -13.93
N ASN A 4 -7.76 -17.55 -14.65
CA ASN A 4 -8.32 -17.53 -16.01
C ASN A 4 -9.73 -16.90 -16.07
N ARG A 5 -10.59 -17.17 -15.06
CA ARG A 5 -11.93 -16.58 -15.00
C ARG A 5 -11.86 -15.07 -14.77
N TYR A 6 -10.88 -14.61 -13.99
CA TYR A 6 -10.63 -13.19 -13.80
C TYR A 6 -10.19 -12.53 -15.11
N LEU A 7 -9.20 -13.12 -15.78
CA LEU A 7 -8.66 -12.61 -17.05
C LEU A 7 -9.73 -12.47 -18.13
N THR A 8 -10.68 -13.42 -18.22
CA THR A 8 -11.76 -13.32 -19.21
C THR A 8 -12.82 -12.26 -18.87
N ARG A 9 -13.08 -11.97 -17.59
CA ARG A 9 -14.26 -11.18 -17.16
C ARG A 9 -13.96 -9.79 -16.64
N HIS A 10 -12.74 -9.58 -16.15
CA HIS A 10 -12.41 -8.41 -15.33
C HIS A 10 -11.08 -7.77 -15.70
N ALA A 11 -10.21 -8.44 -16.46
CA ALA A 11 -8.94 -7.86 -16.87
C ALA A 11 -9.15 -6.78 -17.95
N GLU A 12 -8.27 -5.78 -17.96
CA GLU A 12 -8.20 -4.83 -19.08
C GLU A 12 -7.72 -5.52 -20.36
N VAL A 13 -8.08 -4.94 -21.51
CA VAL A 13 -7.91 -5.55 -22.83
C VAL A 13 -6.44 -5.86 -23.15
N GLU A 14 -5.51 -5.07 -22.62
CA GLU A 14 -4.08 -5.21 -22.82
C GLU A 14 -3.54 -6.55 -22.35
N ALA A 15 -4.16 -7.16 -21.33
CA ALA A 15 -3.80 -8.52 -20.90
C ALA A 15 -3.97 -9.53 -22.04
N SER A 16 -4.99 -9.39 -22.89
CA SER A 16 -5.18 -10.29 -24.04
C SER A 16 -4.17 -10.04 -25.17
N LEU A 17 -3.60 -8.85 -25.24
CA LEU A 17 -2.63 -8.47 -26.27
C LEU A 17 -1.26 -9.14 -26.07
N THR A 18 -0.98 -9.66 -24.88
CA THR A 18 0.29 -10.35 -24.58
C THR A 18 0.24 -11.86 -24.81
N GLN A 19 -0.82 -12.41 -25.43
CA GLN A 19 -0.91 -13.85 -25.70
C GLN A 19 0.18 -14.37 -26.64
N SER A 20 0.62 -13.56 -27.62
CA SER A 20 1.70 -13.89 -28.54
C SER A 20 3.09 -13.53 -28.01
N LEU A 21 3.17 -12.87 -26.86
CA LEU A 21 4.45 -12.55 -26.23
C LEU A 21 5.10 -13.86 -25.79
N ALA A 22 6.38 -14.02 -26.11
CA ALA A 22 7.19 -15.14 -25.67
C ALA A 22 8.35 -14.63 -24.81
N GLY A 23 8.53 -15.24 -23.65
CA GLY A 23 9.61 -14.96 -22.72
C GLY A 23 9.47 -15.80 -21.46
N CYS A 24 10.55 -15.83 -20.68
CA CYS A 24 10.61 -16.51 -19.39
C CYS A 24 11.23 -15.54 -18.39
N TRP A 25 10.43 -15.10 -17.42
CA TRP A 25 10.84 -14.17 -16.38
C TRP A 25 10.59 -14.76 -15.01
N ARG A 26 11.45 -14.42 -14.07
CA ARG A 26 11.35 -14.93 -12.71
C ARG A 26 10.28 -14.21 -11.91
N TYR A 27 10.09 -12.92 -12.15
CA TYR A 27 9.10 -12.06 -11.49
C TYR A 27 8.68 -10.92 -12.42
N ALA A 28 7.58 -10.24 -12.07
CA ALA A 28 7.12 -9.05 -12.78
C ALA A 28 6.95 -7.88 -11.81
N VAL A 29 7.33 -6.67 -12.25
CA VAL A 29 7.16 -5.42 -11.51
C VAL A 29 6.41 -4.42 -12.38
N VAL A 30 5.32 -3.87 -11.85
CA VAL A 30 4.45 -2.93 -12.53
C VAL A 30 4.81 -1.50 -12.15
N ILE A 31 4.98 -0.64 -13.16
CA ILE A 31 5.44 0.74 -13.00
C ILE A 31 4.53 1.69 -13.79
N PRO A 32 3.54 2.35 -13.17
CA PRO A 32 2.89 3.48 -13.80
C PRO A 32 3.90 4.63 -13.95
N ALA A 33 3.95 5.22 -15.15
CA ALA A 33 4.75 6.39 -15.46
C ALA A 33 3.88 7.42 -16.18
N TYR A 34 3.90 8.66 -15.72
CA TYR A 34 3.36 9.84 -16.36
C TYR A 34 4.29 11.03 -16.10
N ASP A 35 4.92 11.57 -17.15
CA ASP A 35 5.77 12.76 -17.04
C ASP A 35 6.98 12.54 -16.10
N GLU A 36 7.65 11.39 -16.20
CA GLU A 36 8.94 11.14 -15.54
C GLU A 36 10.11 11.17 -16.53
N ALA A 37 11.26 11.65 -16.06
CA ALA A 37 12.52 11.52 -16.76
C ALA A 37 12.93 10.04 -16.89
N PRO A 38 13.66 9.65 -17.94
CA PRO A 38 13.93 8.25 -18.24
C PRO A 38 14.95 7.58 -17.29
N ASP A 39 15.58 8.34 -16.41
CA ASP A 39 16.60 7.88 -15.44
C ASP A 39 16.13 6.70 -14.58
N PHE A 40 14.82 6.56 -14.35
CA PHE A 40 14.30 5.45 -13.57
C PHE A 40 14.59 4.09 -14.20
N LEU A 41 14.68 3.99 -15.52
CA LEU A 41 15.01 2.75 -16.22
C LEU A 41 16.40 2.22 -15.81
N GLN A 42 17.34 3.13 -15.52
CA GLN A 42 18.67 2.79 -15.05
C GLN A 42 18.67 2.35 -13.59
N ALA A 43 17.77 2.91 -12.77
CA ALA A 43 17.60 2.60 -11.36
C ALA A 43 16.88 1.27 -11.08
N LEU A 44 16.28 0.64 -12.11
CA LEU A 44 15.68 -0.67 -11.96
C LEU A 44 16.76 -1.73 -11.68
N PRO A 45 16.53 -2.68 -10.76
CA PRO A 45 17.43 -3.81 -10.55
C PRO A 45 17.64 -4.59 -11.85
N ALA A 46 18.88 -5.03 -12.10
CA ALA A 46 19.13 -5.87 -13.26
C ALA A 46 18.80 -7.33 -12.96
N GLY A 47 18.52 -8.14 -13.99
CA GLY A 47 18.30 -9.57 -13.81
C GLY A 47 17.23 -10.15 -14.74
N ASP A 48 16.61 -11.23 -14.29
CA ASP A 48 15.60 -12.03 -15.01
C ASP A 48 14.15 -11.59 -14.73
N GLY A 49 13.96 -10.36 -14.24
CA GLY A 49 12.67 -9.74 -14.01
C GLY A 49 12.09 -9.09 -15.28
N LEU A 50 10.77 -9.03 -15.36
CA LEU A 50 10.04 -8.21 -16.33
C LEU A 50 9.55 -6.93 -15.68
N TYR A 51 9.90 -5.78 -16.24
CA TYR A 51 9.35 -4.49 -15.82
C TYR A 51 8.26 -4.06 -16.80
N ILE A 52 7.02 -3.96 -16.30
CA ILE A 52 5.86 -3.57 -17.09
C ILE A 52 5.62 -2.08 -16.85
N VAL A 53 6.07 -1.25 -17.78
CA VAL A 53 5.98 0.21 -17.69
C VAL A 53 4.72 0.67 -18.40
N ILE A 54 3.82 1.31 -17.67
CA ILE A 54 2.57 1.87 -18.19
C ILE A 54 2.80 3.36 -18.38
N ALA A 55 3.35 3.73 -19.54
CA ALA A 55 3.51 5.12 -19.93
C ALA A 55 2.15 5.70 -20.27
N ASN A 56 1.66 6.62 -19.45
CA ASN A 56 0.28 7.09 -19.51
C ASN A 56 0.18 8.60 -19.38
N ARG A 57 -0.97 9.15 -19.75
CA ARG A 57 -1.37 10.53 -19.45
C ARG A 57 -2.87 10.58 -19.17
N PRO A 58 -3.34 11.56 -18.38
CA PRO A 58 -4.77 11.81 -18.26
C PRO A 58 -5.34 12.31 -19.58
N ASP A 59 -6.62 12.03 -19.85
CA ASP A 59 -7.37 12.51 -21.02
C ASP A 59 -7.53 14.04 -21.07
N THR A 60 -7.17 14.73 -19.99
CA THR A 60 -7.13 16.19 -19.88
C THR A 60 -5.78 16.81 -20.25
N ASP A 61 -4.74 16.01 -20.49
CA ASP A 61 -3.40 16.48 -20.84
C ASP A 61 -3.00 15.97 -22.23
N SER A 62 -2.38 16.82 -23.04
CA SER A 62 -1.90 16.50 -24.39
C SER A 62 -0.39 16.25 -24.46
N ALA A 63 0.35 16.41 -23.36
CA ALA A 63 1.79 16.22 -23.34
C ALA A 63 2.19 14.75 -23.59
N THR A 64 2.93 14.53 -24.67
CA THR A 64 3.47 13.20 -25.03
C THR A 64 4.99 13.18 -25.21
N GLY A 65 5.66 14.35 -25.16
CA GLY A 65 7.08 14.48 -25.47
C GLY A 65 8.00 13.64 -24.59
N TRP A 66 7.68 13.53 -23.29
CA TRP A 66 8.45 12.75 -22.32
C TRP A 66 8.54 11.25 -22.66
N LEU A 67 7.58 10.70 -23.41
CA LEU A 67 7.63 9.30 -23.86
C LEU A 67 8.80 9.06 -24.82
N ASN A 68 9.14 10.05 -25.66
CA ASN A 68 10.27 9.90 -26.59
C ASN A 68 11.58 9.79 -25.83
N GLU A 69 11.75 10.52 -24.72
CA GLU A 69 12.94 10.44 -23.87
C GLU A 69 13.10 9.03 -23.26
N ILE A 70 11.99 8.37 -22.90
CA ILE A 70 11.98 6.98 -22.46
C ILE A 70 12.35 6.03 -23.61
N LEU A 71 11.75 6.21 -24.79
CA LEU A 71 12.01 5.37 -25.96
C LEU A 71 13.47 5.46 -26.41
N ASP A 72 14.10 6.62 -26.29
CA ASP A 72 15.51 6.83 -26.65
C ASP A 72 16.49 6.07 -25.74
N GLN A 73 16.07 5.68 -24.53
CA GLN A 73 16.86 4.80 -23.64
C GLN A 73 16.65 3.31 -23.92
N LEU A 74 15.70 2.94 -24.79
CA LEU A 74 15.33 1.56 -25.04
C LEU A 74 15.90 1.07 -26.37
N GLU A 75 16.43 -0.15 -26.37
CA GLU A 75 16.79 -0.85 -27.60
C GLU A 75 15.55 -1.04 -28.49
N PRO A 76 15.74 -1.20 -29.82
CA PRO A 76 14.63 -1.52 -30.73
C PRO A 76 13.82 -2.71 -30.21
N PRO A 77 12.48 -2.63 -30.26
CA PRO A 77 11.63 -3.64 -29.64
C PRO A 77 11.77 -4.98 -30.35
N ARG A 78 11.89 -6.03 -29.56
CA ARG A 78 11.98 -7.42 -30.02
C ARG A 78 10.60 -8.02 -30.28
N TRP A 79 9.55 -7.39 -29.75
CA TRP A 79 8.16 -7.76 -29.97
C TRP A 79 7.27 -6.52 -29.90
N ARG A 80 6.21 -6.49 -30.70
CA ARG A 80 5.18 -5.45 -30.72
C ARG A 80 3.80 -6.06 -30.95
N ASN A 81 2.80 -5.51 -30.28
CA ASN A 81 1.40 -5.75 -30.59
C ASN A 81 0.55 -4.55 -30.19
N ASN A 82 -0.06 -3.87 -31.17
CA ASN A 82 -0.75 -2.59 -30.96
C ASN A 82 0.15 -1.57 -30.24
N HIS A 83 -0.29 -1.07 -29.09
CA HIS A 83 0.42 -0.08 -28.26
C HIS A 83 1.28 -0.74 -27.17
N LEU A 84 1.60 -2.04 -27.31
CA LEU A 84 2.52 -2.75 -26.41
C LEU A 84 3.79 -3.11 -27.17
N SER A 85 4.93 -2.99 -26.49
CA SER A 85 6.23 -3.35 -27.05
C SER A 85 7.19 -3.88 -25.99
N LEU A 86 7.91 -4.97 -26.32
CA LEU A 86 8.96 -5.52 -25.45
C LEU A 86 10.33 -5.03 -25.92
N HIS A 87 11.05 -4.36 -25.03
CA HIS A 87 12.35 -3.77 -25.25
C HIS A 87 13.42 -4.41 -24.36
N GLN A 88 14.67 -3.99 -24.56
CA GLN A 88 15.72 -4.11 -23.56
C GLN A 88 16.22 -2.73 -23.18
N HIS A 89 16.57 -2.55 -21.92
CA HIS A 89 17.39 -1.44 -21.46
C HIS A 89 18.76 -1.99 -21.04
N ARG A 90 19.83 -1.46 -21.64
CA ARG A 90 21.22 -1.84 -21.35
C ARG A 90 21.85 -0.79 -20.44
N GLY A 91 22.10 -1.14 -19.18
CA GLY A 91 22.77 -0.26 -18.22
C GLY A 91 23.53 -1.05 -17.17
N ASN A 92 24.76 -0.64 -16.84
CA ASN A 92 25.63 -1.24 -15.83
C ASN A 92 25.79 -2.78 -15.94
N ASN A 93 26.28 -3.26 -17.10
CA ASN A 93 26.65 -4.66 -17.36
C ASN A 93 25.53 -5.71 -17.25
N ALA A 94 24.26 -5.32 -17.16
CA ALA A 94 23.15 -6.27 -17.13
C ALA A 94 21.89 -5.71 -17.82
N ASN A 95 21.17 -6.63 -18.47
CA ASN A 95 19.99 -6.31 -19.27
C ASN A 95 18.74 -6.30 -18.39
N ARG A 96 17.78 -5.45 -18.77
CA ARG A 96 16.43 -5.40 -18.19
C ARG A 96 15.43 -5.55 -19.31
N ASP A 97 14.46 -6.44 -19.12
CA ASP A 97 13.35 -6.57 -20.05
C ASP A 97 12.24 -5.59 -19.66
N ILE A 98 11.91 -4.69 -20.60
CA ILE A 98 10.90 -3.64 -20.40
C ILE A 98 9.72 -3.93 -21.32
N LEU A 99 8.57 -4.29 -20.76
CA LEU A 99 7.30 -4.30 -21.49
C LEU A 99 6.65 -2.93 -21.35
N LEU A 100 6.76 -2.13 -22.40
CA LEU A 100 6.14 -0.81 -22.47
C LEU A 100 4.68 -0.95 -22.92
N VAL A 101 3.77 -0.35 -22.16
CA VAL A 101 2.37 -0.17 -22.52
C VAL A 101 2.14 1.32 -22.77
N ASP A 102 2.03 1.71 -24.02
CA ASP A 102 1.87 3.10 -24.43
C ASP A 102 0.38 3.50 -24.37
N ARG A 103 -0.02 4.08 -23.23
CA ARG A 103 -1.30 4.78 -23.01
C ARG A 103 -1.11 6.30 -23.07
N CYS A 104 -0.04 6.78 -23.73
CA CYS A 104 0.34 8.17 -23.81
C CYS A 104 0.21 8.70 -25.25
N ALA A 105 0.91 8.09 -26.22
CA ALA A 105 0.92 8.51 -27.61
C ALA A 105 0.08 7.59 -28.51
N ALA A 106 0.35 6.28 -28.53
CA ALA A 106 -0.31 5.35 -29.44
C ALA A 106 -1.65 4.82 -28.91
N GLY A 107 -1.74 4.51 -27.62
CA GLY A 107 -2.97 4.05 -26.97
C GLY A 107 -3.85 5.20 -26.47
N ALA A 108 -5.13 4.89 -26.19
CA ALA A 108 -6.05 5.87 -25.64
C ALA A 108 -5.57 6.37 -24.26
N PRO A 109 -5.60 7.68 -23.95
CA PRO A 109 -5.21 8.19 -22.64
C PRO A 109 -6.10 7.62 -21.52
N LEU A 110 -5.64 7.72 -20.27
CA LEU A 110 -6.42 7.26 -19.13
C LEU A 110 -7.44 8.32 -18.72
N PRO A 111 -8.69 7.96 -18.40
CA PRO A 111 -9.62 8.94 -17.84
C PRO A 111 -9.06 9.54 -16.55
N ALA A 112 -9.06 10.88 -16.43
CA ALA A 112 -8.40 11.58 -15.31
C ALA A 112 -8.86 11.10 -13.93
N LYS A 113 -10.13 10.68 -13.78
CA LYS A 113 -10.68 10.15 -12.51
C LYS A 113 -10.22 8.72 -12.18
N GLN A 114 -9.77 7.96 -13.18
CA GLN A 114 -9.29 6.59 -13.03
C GLN A 114 -7.77 6.52 -12.84
N GLY A 115 -7.02 7.43 -13.47
CA GLY A 115 -5.61 7.74 -13.20
C GLY A 115 -4.71 6.54 -12.92
N VAL A 116 -3.86 6.68 -11.88
CA VAL A 116 -2.87 5.67 -11.47
C VAL A 116 -3.48 4.30 -11.17
N GLY A 117 -4.72 4.22 -10.65
CA GLY A 117 -5.37 2.95 -10.39
C GLY A 117 -5.70 2.15 -11.65
N LEU A 118 -6.06 2.81 -12.76
CA LEU A 118 -6.19 2.12 -14.04
C LEU A 118 -4.81 1.70 -14.58
N ALA A 119 -3.80 2.55 -14.47
CA ALA A 119 -2.44 2.20 -14.92
C ALA A 119 -1.89 0.95 -14.21
N ARG A 120 -1.99 0.90 -12.87
CA ARG A 120 -1.62 -0.27 -12.07
C ARG A 120 -2.46 -1.49 -12.40
N LYS A 121 -3.77 -1.32 -12.65
CA LYS A 121 -4.65 -2.41 -13.07
C LYS A 121 -4.20 -3.03 -14.39
N ILE A 122 -3.93 -2.22 -15.41
CA ILE A 122 -3.46 -2.68 -16.73
C ILE A 122 -2.18 -3.51 -16.56
N GLY A 123 -1.18 -2.97 -15.86
CA GLY A 123 0.08 -3.67 -15.65
C GLY A 123 -0.08 -4.97 -14.88
N CYS A 124 -0.86 -4.97 -13.80
CA CYS A 124 -1.09 -6.18 -12.99
C CYS A 124 -1.92 -7.22 -13.74
N ASP A 125 -2.85 -6.81 -14.61
CA ASP A 125 -3.65 -7.72 -15.42
C ASP A 125 -2.80 -8.39 -16.50
N ILE A 126 -1.89 -7.64 -17.13
CA ILE A 126 -0.87 -8.21 -18.03
C ILE A 126 0.01 -9.21 -17.26
N ALA A 127 0.53 -8.82 -16.10
CA ALA A 127 1.38 -9.69 -15.31
C ALA A 127 0.64 -10.98 -14.89
N CYS A 128 -0.64 -10.87 -14.51
CA CYS A 128 -1.50 -12.02 -14.25
C CYS A 128 -1.68 -12.92 -15.48
N GLN A 129 -1.82 -12.35 -16.68
CA GLN A 129 -1.86 -13.15 -17.92
C GLN A 129 -0.55 -13.91 -18.13
N LEU A 130 0.59 -13.28 -17.89
CA LEU A 130 1.91 -13.89 -18.04
C LEU A 130 2.18 -14.97 -16.99
N ILE A 131 1.67 -14.81 -15.77
CA ILE A 131 1.67 -15.88 -14.75
C ILE A 131 0.77 -17.04 -15.21
N ALA A 132 -0.44 -16.75 -15.70
CA ALA A 132 -1.38 -17.78 -16.17
C ALA A 132 -0.83 -18.58 -17.36
N SER A 133 -0.05 -17.95 -18.24
CA SER A 133 0.65 -18.58 -19.36
C SER A 133 2.01 -19.18 -18.99
N LYS A 134 2.40 -19.14 -17.70
CA LYS A 134 3.69 -19.66 -17.17
C LYS A 134 4.93 -18.98 -17.74
N GLN A 135 4.79 -17.76 -18.25
CA GLN A 135 5.92 -16.93 -18.69
C GLN A 135 6.57 -16.19 -17.51
N VAL A 136 5.81 -15.89 -16.45
CA VAL A 136 6.33 -15.37 -15.18
C VAL A 136 6.24 -16.47 -14.13
N ALA A 137 7.37 -16.83 -13.51
CA ALA A 137 7.45 -17.94 -12.57
C ALA A 137 6.84 -17.60 -11.19
N SER A 138 7.14 -16.41 -10.67
CA SER A 138 6.64 -15.94 -9.37
C SER A 138 5.12 -15.73 -9.41
N PRO A 139 4.35 -16.20 -8.40
CA PRO A 139 2.94 -15.83 -8.24
C PRO A 139 2.77 -14.41 -7.69
N TRP A 140 3.86 -13.79 -7.21
CA TRP A 140 3.92 -12.45 -6.64
C TRP A 140 4.29 -11.40 -7.68
N LEU A 141 3.55 -10.31 -7.67
CA LEU A 141 3.68 -9.14 -8.54
C LEU A 141 4.17 -7.96 -7.71
N GLY A 142 5.28 -7.34 -8.10
CA GLY A 142 5.70 -6.07 -7.50
C GLY A 142 4.93 -4.89 -8.10
N THR A 143 4.62 -3.88 -7.29
CA THR A 143 4.12 -2.59 -7.77
C THR A 143 5.00 -1.49 -7.20
N THR A 144 5.59 -0.67 -8.07
CA THR A 144 6.43 0.47 -7.71
C THR A 144 5.98 1.70 -8.47
N ASP A 145 6.48 2.88 -8.11
CA ASP A 145 6.36 4.08 -8.94
C ASP A 145 7.65 4.32 -9.74
N ALA A 146 7.58 5.08 -10.83
CA ALA A 146 8.73 5.38 -11.68
C ALA A 146 9.83 6.14 -10.91
N ASP A 147 9.50 6.97 -9.94
CA ASP A 147 10.45 7.70 -9.10
C ASP A 147 10.87 6.94 -7.84
N THR A 148 10.84 5.61 -7.86
CA THR A 148 11.22 4.77 -6.72
C THR A 148 12.45 3.93 -7.02
N HIS A 149 13.44 3.99 -6.12
CA HIS A 149 14.62 3.14 -6.20
C HIS A 149 14.37 1.81 -5.49
N LEU A 150 14.36 0.73 -6.27
CA LEU A 150 14.25 -0.64 -5.76
C LEU A 150 15.64 -1.19 -5.40
N PRO A 151 15.77 -1.94 -4.30
CA PRO A 151 17.04 -2.60 -3.95
C PRO A 151 17.34 -3.77 -4.89
N GLU A 152 18.62 -4.09 -5.11
CA GLU A 152 19.04 -5.15 -6.05
C GLU A 152 18.44 -6.53 -5.72
N ASN A 153 18.23 -6.82 -4.43
CA ASN A 153 17.62 -8.08 -3.98
C ASN A 153 16.08 -8.09 -4.00
N TYR A 154 15.41 -7.07 -4.58
CA TYR A 154 13.95 -6.97 -4.61
C TYR A 154 13.29 -8.19 -5.28
N GLY A 155 13.82 -8.64 -6.42
CA GLY A 155 13.33 -9.82 -7.12
C GLY A 155 13.43 -11.12 -6.30
N GLU A 156 14.51 -11.27 -5.53
CA GLU A 156 14.65 -12.41 -4.60
C GLU A 156 13.68 -12.33 -3.43
N ALA A 157 13.42 -11.12 -2.93
CA ALA A 157 12.48 -10.91 -1.84
C ALA A 157 11.06 -11.33 -2.23
N LEU A 158 10.62 -11.01 -3.45
CA LEU A 158 9.31 -11.46 -3.97
C LEU A 158 9.15 -12.98 -3.95
N GLN A 159 10.23 -13.73 -4.19
CA GLN A 159 10.24 -15.20 -4.21
C GLN A 159 10.15 -15.82 -2.81
N LYS A 160 10.47 -15.05 -1.77
CA LYS A 160 10.45 -15.51 -0.37
C LYS A 160 9.13 -15.18 0.33
N LEU A 161 8.18 -14.53 -0.36
CA LEU A 161 6.91 -14.13 0.23
C LEU A 161 5.98 -15.33 0.47
N PRO A 162 5.28 -15.40 1.62
CA PRO A 162 4.43 -16.55 1.96
C PRO A 162 3.26 -16.73 1.01
N GLU A 163 3.09 -17.91 0.40
CA GLU A 163 2.05 -18.14 -0.63
C GLU A 163 0.61 -17.85 -0.19
N GLN A 164 0.32 -17.98 1.10
CA GLN A 164 -1.00 -17.74 1.69
C GLN A 164 -1.34 -16.26 1.85
N ALA A 165 -0.35 -15.38 1.83
CA ALA A 165 -0.56 -13.95 2.03
C ALA A 165 -1.25 -13.32 0.80
N GLY A 166 -2.20 -12.41 1.05
CA GLY A 166 -2.89 -11.70 -0.02
C GLY A 166 -2.05 -10.58 -0.62
N ALA A 167 -1.24 -9.92 0.21
CA ALA A 167 -0.32 -8.85 -0.19
C ALA A 167 0.90 -8.82 0.73
N CYS A 168 1.92 -8.07 0.30
CA CYS A 168 3.07 -7.69 1.11
C CYS A 168 3.29 -6.18 0.99
N VAL A 169 3.71 -5.55 2.08
CA VAL A 169 4.19 -4.17 2.15
C VAL A 169 5.64 -4.21 2.60
N PHE A 170 6.55 -3.70 1.78
CA PHE A 170 7.96 -3.57 2.09
C PHE A 170 8.24 -2.33 2.94
N PRO A 171 9.29 -2.35 3.78
CA PRO A 171 9.72 -1.17 4.51
C PRO A 171 10.25 -0.12 3.53
N PHE A 172 10.13 1.15 3.90
CA PHE A 172 10.47 2.25 3.00
C PHE A 172 11.29 3.35 3.67
N SER A 173 12.05 4.09 2.86
CA SER A 173 12.71 5.33 3.27
C SER A 173 12.72 6.27 2.09
N HIS A 174 11.86 7.27 2.12
CA HIS A 174 11.74 8.25 1.06
C HIS A 174 13.04 9.04 0.93
N THR A 175 13.47 9.29 -0.30
CA THR A 175 14.57 10.21 -0.58
C THR A 175 14.05 11.63 -0.63
N SER A 176 14.79 12.60 -0.10
CA SER A 176 14.49 14.02 -0.32
C SER A 176 14.91 14.37 -1.76
N SER A 177 13.92 14.74 -2.58
CA SER A 177 14.11 15.26 -3.93
C SER A 177 13.78 16.75 -3.94
N ASP A 178 12.48 17.08 -3.87
CA ASP A 178 11.98 18.46 -3.83
C ASP A 178 11.55 18.89 -2.42
N ALA A 179 11.04 17.94 -1.62
CA ALA A 179 10.61 18.22 -0.26
C ALA A 179 11.82 18.27 0.69
N PRO A 180 11.86 19.22 1.63
CA PRO A 180 12.88 19.24 2.66
C PRO A 180 12.93 17.92 3.44
N GLU A 181 14.14 17.43 3.71
CA GLU A 181 14.37 16.17 4.44
C GLU A 181 13.56 16.06 5.74
N TRP A 182 13.47 17.14 6.52
CA TRP A 182 12.70 17.15 7.77
C TRP A 182 11.19 16.90 7.53
N ALA A 183 10.63 17.44 6.45
CA ALA A 183 9.22 17.25 6.11
C ALA A 183 8.96 15.81 5.68
N VAL A 184 9.91 15.22 4.93
CA VAL A 184 9.90 13.80 4.57
C VAL A 184 9.90 12.94 5.83
N ARG A 185 10.81 13.18 6.79
CA ARG A 185 10.87 12.36 8.02
C ARG A 185 9.64 12.53 8.91
N CYS A 186 9.09 13.73 9.04
CA CYS A 186 7.84 13.91 9.77
C CYS A 186 6.66 13.18 9.11
N TYR A 187 6.60 13.14 7.77
CA TYR A 187 5.59 12.38 7.04
C TYR A 187 5.69 10.88 7.31
N GLU A 188 6.89 10.32 7.25
CA GLU A 188 7.11 8.90 7.54
C GLU A 188 6.78 8.57 8.98
N LEU A 189 7.28 9.36 9.94
CA LEU A 189 6.99 9.18 11.36
C LEU A 189 5.49 9.28 11.65
N HIS A 190 4.76 10.22 11.05
CA HIS A 190 3.31 10.31 11.19
C HIS A 190 2.61 9.02 10.71
N MET A 191 3.03 8.50 9.55
CA MET A 191 2.47 7.25 9.01
C MET A 191 2.78 6.05 9.91
N LEU A 192 4.02 5.93 10.36
CA LEU A 192 4.48 4.83 11.20
C LEU A 192 3.88 4.90 12.61
N HIS A 193 3.66 6.10 13.14
CA HIS A 193 2.92 6.32 14.39
C HIS A 193 1.50 5.76 14.29
N TYR A 194 0.78 6.06 13.21
CA TYR A 194 -0.55 5.49 12.96
C TYR A 194 -0.51 3.95 12.92
N VAL A 195 0.44 3.36 12.20
CA VAL A 195 0.60 1.89 12.10
C VAL A 195 0.94 1.28 13.48
N ALA A 196 1.82 1.91 14.25
CA ALA A 196 2.16 1.47 15.61
C ALA A 196 0.93 1.47 16.52
N GLY A 197 0.13 2.54 16.48
CA GLY A 197 -1.14 2.62 17.20
C GLY A 197 -2.14 1.53 16.78
N LEU A 198 -2.25 1.23 15.48
CA LEU A 198 -3.10 0.13 15.00
C LEU A 198 -2.65 -1.24 15.51
N ARG A 199 -1.33 -1.48 15.60
CA ARG A 199 -0.79 -2.73 16.16
C ARG A 199 -1.03 -2.85 17.65
N TYR A 200 -0.81 -1.77 18.39
CA TYR A 200 -1.17 -1.70 19.80
C TYR A 200 -2.65 -2.02 20.02
N ALA A 201 -3.52 -1.48 19.15
CA ALA A 201 -4.94 -1.77 19.16
C ALA A 201 -5.32 -3.18 18.69
N GLN A 202 -4.35 -3.98 18.22
CA GLN A 202 -4.56 -5.30 17.63
C GLN A 202 -5.53 -5.28 16.45
N SER A 203 -5.43 -4.23 15.62
CA SER A 203 -6.17 -4.16 14.36
C SER A 203 -5.57 -5.16 13.35
N PRO A 204 -6.41 -5.92 12.63
CA PRO A 204 -5.94 -6.78 11.55
C PRO A 204 -5.57 -5.99 10.28
N TYR A 205 -5.54 -4.65 10.34
CA TYR A 205 -5.26 -3.74 9.23
C TYR A 205 -4.04 -2.83 9.48
N ALA A 206 -3.04 -3.35 10.20
CA ALA A 206 -1.93 -2.56 10.77
C ALA A 206 -0.63 -2.61 9.93
N TRP A 207 -0.68 -2.02 8.73
CA TRP A 207 0.47 -1.83 7.83
C TRP A 207 0.41 -0.44 7.18
N PRO A 208 1.54 0.11 6.71
CA PRO A 208 1.53 1.35 5.96
C PRO A 208 0.94 1.14 4.56
N THR A 209 0.35 2.19 3.99
CA THR A 209 -0.18 2.18 2.62
C THR A 209 0.63 3.14 1.76
N VAL A 210 1.70 2.61 1.17
CA VAL A 210 2.56 3.30 0.21
C VAL A 210 2.55 2.49 -1.07
N GLY A 211 1.86 2.97 -2.09
CA GLY A 211 1.63 2.24 -3.33
C GLY A 211 2.89 1.66 -4.00
N SER A 212 4.02 2.37 -3.91
CA SER A 212 5.30 1.95 -4.49
C SER A 212 6.03 0.87 -3.71
N CYS A 213 5.51 0.49 -2.54
CA CYS A 213 6.12 -0.48 -1.63
C CYS A 213 5.29 -1.76 -1.50
N ILE A 214 4.35 -2.01 -2.43
CA ILE A 214 3.41 -3.13 -2.35
C ILE A 214 3.82 -4.25 -3.30
N ALA A 215 3.64 -5.49 -2.85
CA ALA A 215 3.58 -6.67 -3.71
C ALA A 215 2.25 -7.41 -3.51
N LEU A 216 1.78 -8.05 -4.56
CA LEU A 216 0.44 -8.64 -4.65
C LEU A 216 0.54 -10.11 -5.03
N ASN A 217 -0.17 -10.97 -4.30
CA ASN A 217 -0.35 -12.35 -4.75
C ASN A 217 -1.40 -12.37 -5.88
N SER A 218 -1.02 -12.88 -7.05
CA SER A 218 -1.88 -12.88 -8.25
C SER A 218 -3.25 -13.54 -8.03
N ARG A 219 -3.33 -14.59 -7.19
CA ARG A 219 -4.59 -15.25 -6.85
C ARG A 219 -5.50 -14.36 -6.02
N ALA A 220 -4.95 -13.69 -5.00
CA ALA A 220 -5.71 -12.78 -4.15
C ALA A 220 -6.12 -11.52 -4.92
N TYR A 221 -5.22 -10.99 -5.76
CA TYR A 221 -5.51 -9.89 -6.68
C TYR A 221 -6.70 -10.19 -7.61
N ALA A 222 -6.69 -11.36 -8.26
CA ALA A 222 -7.79 -11.81 -9.11
C ALA A 222 -9.11 -11.98 -8.34
N GLN A 223 -9.05 -12.42 -7.08
CA GLN A 223 -10.22 -12.54 -6.21
C GLN A 223 -10.77 -11.18 -5.75
N ALA A 224 -9.90 -10.18 -5.58
CA ALA A 224 -10.29 -8.82 -5.22
C ALA A 224 -10.83 -8.00 -6.42
N HIS A 225 -10.84 -8.60 -7.62
CA HIS A 225 -11.19 -7.99 -8.90
C HIS A 225 -10.22 -6.89 -9.36
N GLY A 226 -8.95 -7.03 -8.98
CA GLY A 226 -7.87 -6.13 -9.37
C GLY A 226 -7.91 -4.75 -8.72
N PHE A 227 -7.02 -3.86 -9.17
CA PHE A 227 -6.94 -2.48 -8.67
C PHE A 227 -8.24 -1.72 -8.93
N PRO A 228 -8.77 -0.98 -7.94
CA PRO A 228 -9.84 0.00 -8.19
C PRO A 228 -9.37 1.08 -9.16
N LYS A 229 -10.16 1.36 -10.21
CA LYS A 229 -9.87 2.40 -11.21
C LYS A 229 -10.11 3.80 -10.63
N ARG A 230 -9.15 4.31 -9.85
CA ARG A 230 -9.22 5.59 -9.15
C ARG A 230 -7.89 6.33 -9.25
N ALA A 231 -7.96 7.66 -9.35
CA ALA A 231 -6.79 8.53 -9.38
C ALA A 231 -6.03 8.68 -8.04
N GLY A 232 -6.40 7.91 -7.02
CA GLY A 232 -5.74 7.91 -5.72
C GLY A 232 -6.45 6.98 -4.72
N GLY A 233 -5.67 6.49 -3.74
CA GLY A 233 -6.13 5.60 -2.67
C GLY A 233 -6.50 4.20 -3.12
N GLU A 234 -6.25 3.88 -4.38
CA GLU A 234 -6.49 2.56 -4.96
C GLU A 234 -5.75 1.47 -4.20
N ASP A 235 -4.55 1.77 -3.69
CA ASP A 235 -3.71 0.90 -2.88
C ASP A 235 -4.36 0.58 -1.52
N PHE A 236 -4.84 1.60 -0.79
CA PHE A 236 -5.56 1.44 0.46
C PHE A 236 -6.80 0.55 0.29
N TYR A 237 -7.61 0.81 -0.75
CA TYR A 237 -8.80 0.00 -1.01
C TYR A 237 -8.46 -1.43 -1.45
N LEU A 238 -7.41 -1.62 -2.24
CA LEU A 238 -6.97 -2.95 -2.66
C LEU A 238 -6.42 -3.74 -1.46
N LEU A 239 -5.50 -3.17 -0.68
CA LEU A 239 -4.94 -3.81 0.51
C LEU A 239 -6.04 -4.19 1.52
N ASN A 240 -7.05 -3.33 1.72
CA ASN A 240 -8.19 -3.64 2.57
C ASN A 240 -8.98 -4.87 2.09
N LYS A 241 -9.10 -5.09 0.77
CA LYS A 241 -9.70 -6.32 0.22
C LYS A 241 -8.77 -7.52 0.39
N LEU A 242 -7.48 -7.38 0.09
CA LEU A 242 -6.50 -8.47 0.14
C LEU A 242 -6.27 -8.99 1.56
N ALA A 243 -6.30 -8.09 2.53
CA ALA A 243 -6.30 -8.42 3.95
C ALA A 243 -7.38 -9.44 4.34
N LYS A 244 -8.58 -9.30 3.78
CA LYS A 244 -9.74 -10.18 4.04
C LYS A 244 -9.62 -11.54 3.34
N LEU A 245 -8.75 -11.65 2.33
CA LEU A 245 -8.57 -12.87 1.54
C LEU A 245 -7.41 -13.74 2.02
N GLY A 246 -6.30 -13.13 2.43
CA GLY A 246 -5.11 -13.85 2.89
C GLY A 246 -4.22 -13.08 3.87
N GLY A 247 -4.68 -11.95 4.39
CA GLY A 247 -3.85 -11.05 5.19
C GLY A 247 -2.83 -10.27 4.37
N VAL A 248 -2.09 -9.38 5.05
CA VAL A 248 -1.02 -8.57 4.46
C VAL A 248 0.23 -8.74 5.31
N VAL A 249 1.33 -9.11 4.67
CA VAL A 249 2.66 -9.17 5.30
C VAL A 249 3.28 -7.78 5.29
N HIS A 250 3.84 -7.33 6.40
CA HIS A 250 4.71 -6.16 6.54
C HIS A 250 6.13 -6.69 6.68
N ALA A 251 6.88 -6.66 5.58
CA ALA A 251 8.21 -7.22 5.52
C ALA A 251 9.21 -6.37 6.33
N SER A 252 10.27 -7.01 6.82
CA SER A 252 11.42 -6.33 7.44
C SER A 252 12.46 -5.88 6.42
N GLU A 253 12.42 -6.44 5.21
CA GLU A 253 13.36 -6.19 4.14
C GLU A 253 12.76 -6.60 2.78
N PRO A 254 13.29 -6.08 1.67
CA PRO A 254 14.33 -5.05 1.59
C PRO A 254 13.74 -3.63 1.61
N LEU A 255 14.58 -2.65 1.95
CA LEU A 255 14.19 -1.24 2.07
C LEU A 255 14.00 -0.61 0.68
N VAL A 256 12.75 -0.27 0.35
CA VAL A 256 12.37 0.46 -0.86
C VAL A 256 12.58 1.96 -0.64
N ARG A 257 13.04 2.69 -1.66
CA ARG A 257 13.31 4.13 -1.54
C ARG A 257 12.49 4.95 -2.53
N PRO A 258 11.21 5.26 -2.21
CA PRO A 258 10.39 6.15 -3.03
C PRO A 258 10.91 7.58 -3.02
N SER A 259 10.65 8.37 -4.06
CA SER A 259 10.96 9.81 -4.04
C SER A 259 9.96 10.58 -3.17
N GLY A 260 10.48 11.45 -2.31
CA GLY A 260 9.71 12.43 -1.53
C GLY A 260 9.43 13.70 -2.34
N ARG A 261 8.86 13.57 -3.54
CA ARG A 261 8.59 14.73 -4.42
C ARG A 261 7.33 15.48 -4.01
N LEU A 262 7.34 16.79 -4.25
CA LEU A 262 6.13 17.61 -4.16
C LEU A 262 5.29 17.34 -5.41
N SER A 263 4.03 16.94 -5.25
CA SER A 263 3.21 16.56 -6.41
C SER A 263 1.75 16.97 -6.28
N HIS A 264 1.25 17.57 -7.36
CA HIS A 264 -0.16 17.89 -7.58
C HIS A 264 -0.91 16.81 -8.37
N ARG A 265 -0.23 15.73 -8.78
CA ARG A 265 -0.76 14.74 -9.73
C ARG A 265 -1.95 13.95 -9.17
N VAL A 266 -2.09 13.91 -7.84
CA VAL A 266 -3.17 13.20 -7.14
C VAL A 266 -3.76 14.06 -6.02
N PRO A 267 -5.05 13.89 -5.69
CA PRO A 267 -5.72 14.72 -4.67
C PRO A 267 -5.31 14.40 -3.22
N PHE A 268 -4.69 13.24 -2.98
CA PHE A 268 -4.18 12.81 -1.67
C PHE A 268 -3.07 11.76 -1.86
N GLY A 269 -2.18 11.62 -0.88
CA GLY A 269 -1.00 10.73 -0.94
C GLY A 269 0.27 11.43 -0.46
N THR A 270 1.44 10.83 -0.75
CA THR A 270 2.76 11.35 -0.36
C THR A 270 2.98 12.79 -0.83
N GLY A 271 2.78 13.06 -2.13
CA GLY A 271 3.01 14.39 -2.71
C GLY A 271 2.19 15.52 -2.05
N PRO A 272 0.86 15.42 -1.95
CA PRO A 272 0.03 16.43 -1.29
C PRO A 272 0.33 16.60 0.21
N ALA A 273 0.71 15.52 0.91
CA ALA A 273 1.10 15.60 2.31
C ALA A 273 2.44 16.34 2.48
N LEU A 274 3.45 15.98 1.68
CA LEU A 274 4.75 16.65 1.69
C LEU A 274 4.65 18.11 1.27
N GLN A 275 3.77 18.46 0.32
CA GLN A 275 3.52 19.85 -0.03
C GLN A 275 2.95 20.66 1.13
N ARG A 276 2.00 20.08 1.87
CA ARG A 276 1.47 20.72 3.07
C ARG A 276 2.55 20.90 4.13
N TYR A 277 3.45 19.94 4.29
CA TYR A 277 4.50 20.02 5.31
C TYR A 277 5.59 21.02 4.89
N ALA A 278 6.01 20.98 3.63
CA ALA A 278 7.01 21.88 3.08
C ALA A 278 6.57 23.35 3.05
N SER A 279 5.25 23.63 3.04
CA SER A 279 4.73 25.00 3.16
C SER A 279 4.73 25.52 4.61
N LEU A 280 4.96 24.66 5.61
CA LEU A 280 5.15 25.06 7.00
C LEU A 280 6.58 25.52 7.24
N LYS A 281 6.79 26.30 8.30
CA LYS A 281 8.14 26.66 8.75
C LYS A 281 8.76 25.47 9.45
N PHE A 282 10.08 25.30 9.30
CA PHE A 282 10.83 24.36 10.14
C PHE A 282 10.55 24.65 11.62
N GLY A 283 10.15 23.62 12.37
CA GLY A 283 9.71 23.76 13.76
C GLY A 283 8.24 24.14 13.97
N SER A 284 7.42 24.19 12.91
CA SER A 284 5.95 24.17 13.06
C SER A 284 5.49 22.80 13.55
N ASP A 285 4.45 22.78 14.39
CA ASP A 285 3.87 21.56 14.95
C ASP A 285 3.12 20.79 13.85
N ILE A 286 3.84 19.94 13.11
CA ILE A 286 3.21 18.86 12.37
C ILE A 286 2.49 18.01 13.41
N THR A 287 1.18 17.85 13.26
CA THR A 287 0.38 17.09 14.22
C THR A 287 0.19 15.64 13.80
N SER A 288 -0.10 14.79 14.78
CA SER A 288 -0.53 13.40 14.59
C SER A 288 -1.69 13.07 15.52
N TYR A 289 -2.25 11.88 15.33
CA TYR A 289 -3.37 11.40 16.14
C TYR A 289 -2.99 11.35 17.62
N HIS A 290 -3.90 11.70 18.52
CA HIS A 290 -3.68 11.52 19.95
C HIS A 290 -3.56 10.03 20.30
N PRO A 291 -2.54 9.57 21.06
CA PRO A 291 -2.36 8.16 21.40
C PRO A 291 -3.57 7.48 22.05
N ASP A 292 -4.32 8.18 22.91
CA ASP A 292 -5.56 7.65 23.49
C ASP A 292 -6.63 7.23 22.47
N SER A 293 -6.59 7.76 21.24
CA SER A 293 -7.43 7.28 20.14
C SER A 293 -7.21 5.79 19.86
N PHE A 294 -5.97 5.32 19.98
CA PHE A 294 -5.61 3.91 19.81
C PHE A 294 -5.94 3.06 21.05
N ARG A 295 -5.99 3.65 22.25
CA ARG A 295 -6.51 2.98 23.45
C ARG A 295 -8.01 2.75 23.35
N LEU A 296 -8.76 3.75 22.88
CA LEU A 296 -10.19 3.62 22.55
C LEU A 296 -10.42 2.56 21.48
N LEU A 297 -9.63 2.58 20.40
CA LEU A 297 -9.70 1.56 19.34
C LEU A 297 -9.40 0.16 19.88
N ARG A 298 -8.37 0.01 20.72
CA ARG A 298 -8.02 -1.26 21.37
C ARG A 298 -9.18 -1.81 22.19
N ALA A 299 -9.80 -0.96 23.01
CA ALA A 299 -10.97 -1.32 23.80
C ALA A 299 -12.13 -1.77 22.92
N ALA A 300 -12.46 -1.02 21.86
CA ALA A 300 -13.53 -1.37 20.95
C ALA A 300 -13.29 -2.72 20.25
N LEU A 301 -12.09 -2.94 19.70
CA LEU A 301 -11.74 -4.20 19.04
C LEU A 301 -11.73 -5.37 20.03
N LYS A 302 -11.28 -5.17 21.26
CA LYS A 302 -11.35 -6.18 22.34
C LYS A 302 -12.80 -6.52 22.68
N ALA A 303 -13.66 -5.52 22.84
CA ALA A 303 -15.08 -5.72 23.10
C ALA A 303 -15.77 -6.50 21.97
N LEU A 304 -15.53 -6.14 20.70
CA LEU A 304 -16.07 -6.87 19.54
C LEU A 304 -15.65 -8.35 19.53
N ARG A 305 -14.38 -8.64 19.86
CA ARG A 305 -13.90 -10.03 19.98
C ARG A 305 -14.61 -10.75 21.13
N LEU A 306 -14.69 -10.15 22.32
CA LEU A 306 -15.42 -10.75 23.45
C LEU A 306 -16.89 -11.05 23.09
N SER A 307 -17.54 -10.15 22.37
CA SER A 307 -18.92 -10.34 21.87
C SER A 307 -19.06 -11.53 20.93
N ALA A 308 -18.06 -11.80 20.08
CA ALA A 308 -18.06 -12.95 19.16
C ALA A 308 -18.09 -14.29 19.90
N PHE A 309 -17.42 -14.39 21.05
CA PHE A 309 -17.38 -15.58 21.89
C PHE A 309 -18.53 -15.66 22.92
N GLY A 310 -19.55 -14.82 22.80
CA GLY A 310 -20.71 -14.81 23.70
C GLY A 310 -20.36 -14.45 25.15
N ARG A 311 -19.18 -13.87 25.41
CA ARG A 311 -18.76 -13.49 26.76
C ARG A 311 -19.51 -12.23 27.18
N SER A 312 -20.06 -12.24 28.39
CA SER A 312 -20.62 -11.04 29.02
C SER A 312 -19.49 -10.13 29.48
N PHE A 313 -19.59 -8.83 29.22
CA PHE A 313 -18.64 -7.82 29.66
C PHE A 313 -19.37 -6.47 29.80
N ALA A 314 -18.88 -5.61 30.68
CA ALA A 314 -19.22 -4.19 30.65
C ALA A 314 -18.18 -3.43 29.81
N LEU A 315 -18.63 -2.49 28.98
CA LEU A 315 -17.71 -1.64 28.20
C LEU A 315 -16.77 -0.83 29.12
N THR A 316 -17.24 -0.44 30.30
CA THR A 316 -16.42 0.23 31.33
C THR A 316 -15.23 -0.62 31.75
N ASP A 317 -15.42 -1.93 31.96
CA ASP A 317 -14.34 -2.84 32.33
C ASP A 317 -13.31 -2.98 31.18
N VAL A 318 -13.80 -3.06 29.94
CA VAL A 318 -12.96 -3.15 28.75
C VAL A 318 -12.15 -1.86 28.55
N ALA A 319 -12.77 -0.71 28.79
CA ALA A 319 -12.12 0.60 28.75
C ALA A 319 -10.99 0.68 29.77
N GLN A 320 -11.27 0.34 31.04
CA GLN A 320 -10.29 0.35 32.12
C GLN A 320 -9.10 -0.57 31.82
N GLN A 321 -9.36 -1.80 31.36
CA GLN A 321 -8.30 -2.76 30.99
C GLN A 321 -7.44 -2.29 29.81
N SER A 322 -7.98 -1.41 28.97
CA SER A 322 -7.28 -0.85 27.81
C SER A 322 -6.69 0.54 28.08
N ARG A 323 -6.82 1.04 29.32
CA ARG A 323 -6.45 2.39 29.74
C ARG A 323 -7.13 3.47 28.88
N ALA A 324 -8.39 3.24 28.52
CA ALA A 324 -9.18 4.15 27.70
C ALA A 324 -10.29 4.81 28.54
N ASP A 325 -10.74 5.98 28.11
CA ASP A 325 -11.87 6.67 28.72
C ASP A 325 -13.18 5.92 28.41
N ALA A 326 -13.95 5.59 29.46
CA ALA A 326 -15.15 4.79 29.32
C ALA A 326 -16.29 5.54 28.64
N ASP A 327 -16.47 6.83 28.91
CA ASP A 327 -17.57 7.62 28.36
C ASP A 327 -17.37 7.88 26.87
N GLN A 328 -16.13 8.21 26.48
CA GLN A 328 -15.73 8.34 25.08
C GLN A 328 -15.91 7.01 24.32
N LEU A 329 -15.51 5.89 24.93
CA LEU A 329 -15.72 4.56 24.34
C LEU A 329 -17.21 4.28 24.11
N HIS A 330 -18.08 4.55 25.09
CA HIS A 330 -19.53 4.35 24.95
C HIS A 330 -20.12 5.23 23.84
N SER A 331 -19.69 6.49 23.72
CA SER A 331 -20.12 7.41 22.67
C SER A 331 -19.77 6.86 21.29
N LEU A 332 -18.50 6.52 21.07
CA LEU A 332 -18.00 5.99 19.80
C LEU A 332 -18.64 4.63 19.47
N TRP A 333 -18.80 3.76 20.47
CA TRP A 333 -19.44 2.45 20.30
C TRP A 333 -20.88 2.58 19.76
N ARG A 334 -21.65 3.53 20.30
CA ARG A 334 -23.00 3.85 19.81
C ARG A 334 -22.97 4.48 18.41
N GLN A 335 -22.08 5.45 18.19
CA GLN A 335 -21.92 6.14 16.91
C GLN A 335 -21.61 5.17 15.76
N PHE A 336 -20.81 4.14 16.03
CA PHE A 336 -20.42 3.12 15.06
C PHE A 336 -21.40 1.95 14.95
N HIS A 337 -22.52 1.97 15.70
CA HIS A 337 -23.55 0.93 15.69
C HIS A 337 -22.98 -0.47 15.96
N CYS A 338 -22.13 -0.57 16.98
CA CYS A 338 -21.43 -1.80 17.32
C CYS A 338 -22.40 -2.90 17.78
N GLU A 339 -23.42 -2.59 18.60
CA GLU A 339 -24.41 -3.58 19.05
C GLU A 339 -25.17 -4.20 17.88
N GLN A 340 -25.70 -3.38 16.97
CA GLN A 340 -26.46 -3.89 15.82
C GLN A 340 -25.57 -4.76 14.91
N SER A 341 -24.28 -4.44 14.84
CA SER A 341 -23.33 -5.20 14.03
C SER A 341 -22.97 -6.54 14.69
N ILE A 342 -22.92 -6.59 16.03
CA ILE A 342 -22.77 -7.83 16.80
C ILE A 342 -23.96 -8.75 16.60
N GLU A 343 -25.19 -8.23 16.71
CA GLU A 343 -26.42 -9.01 16.48
C GLU A 343 -26.42 -9.62 15.09
N LYS A 344 -26.21 -8.80 14.05
CA LYS A 344 -26.12 -9.27 12.66
C LYS A 344 -25.01 -10.29 12.46
N ALA A 345 -23.85 -10.09 13.08
CA ALA A 345 -22.74 -11.04 12.96
C ALA A 345 -23.09 -12.38 13.60
N ARG A 346 -23.76 -12.40 14.76
CA ARG A 346 -24.21 -13.62 15.44
C ARG A 346 -25.25 -14.37 14.61
N ASP A 347 -26.26 -13.68 14.08
CA ASP A 347 -27.32 -14.28 13.26
C ASP A 347 -26.79 -14.95 11.98
N ASN A 348 -25.70 -14.42 11.43
CA ASN A 348 -25.08 -14.93 10.20
C ASN A 348 -23.91 -15.88 10.44
N SER A 349 -23.63 -16.29 11.69
CA SER A 349 -22.47 -17.13 12.04
C SER A 349 -22.88 -18.46 12.68
N ARG A 350 -22.15 -19.52 12.33
CA ARG A 350 -22.33 -20.87 12.89
C ARG A 350 -21.32 -21.21 13.98
N SER A 351 -20.33 -20.36 14.21
CA SER A 351 -19.33 -20.51 15.28
C SER A 351 -18.83 -19.14 15.76
N ALA A 352 -18.18 -19.11 16.92
CA ALA A 352 -17.59 -17.89 17.48
C ALA A 352 -16.48 -17.34 16.58
N GLU A 353 -15.66 -18.20 15.99
CA GLU A 353 -14.57 -17.82 15.07
C GLU A 353 -15.13 -17.21 13.77
N GLN A 354 -16.25 -17.73 13.28
CA GLN A 354 -16.95 -17.12 12.14
C GLN A 354 -17.52 -15.75 12.52
N CYS A 355 -18.11 -15.62 13.71
CA CYS A 355 -18.61 -14.35 14.21
C CYS A 355 -17.50 -13.31 14.38
N GLU A 356 -16.35 -13.71 14.94
CA GLU A 356 -15.18 -12.84 15.06
C GLU A 356 -14.71 -12.40 13.68
N ARG A 357 -14.58 -13.33 12.72
CA ARG A 357 -14.20 -13.01 11.35
C ARG A 357 -15.16 -12.02 10.70
N HIS A 358 -16.47 -12.19 10.88
CA HIS A 358 -17.47 -11.24 10.38
C HIS A 358 -17.31 -9.86 11.01
N LEU A 359 -17.10 -9.77 12.33
CA LEU A 359 -16.90 -8.50 13.03
C LEU A 359 -15.60 -7.81 12.62
N MET A 360 -14.50 -8.55 12.53
CA MET A 360 -13.20 -8.01 12.08
C MET A 360 -13.21 -7.64 10.59
N THR A 361 -14.04 -8.30 9.77
CA THR A 361 -14.27 -7.91 8.37
C THR A 361 -15.18 -6.69 8.25
N TRP A 362 -16.16 -6.55 9.15
CA TRP A 362 -17.04 -5.39 9.23
C TRP A 362 -16.27 -4.16 9.69
N PHE A 363 -15.48 -4.27 10.76
CA PHE A 363 -14.61 -3.22 11.29
C PHE A 363 -13.29 -3.14 10.51
N ASP A 364 -13.42 -2.88 9.21
CA ASP A 364 -12.30 -2.92 8.28
C ASP A 364 -11.33 -1.73 8.38
N ALA A 365 -10.31 -1.68 7.51
CA ALA A 365 -9.34 -0.59 7.50
C ALA A 365 -10.00 0.80 7.35
N PHE A 366 -11.09 0.90 6.59
CA PHE A 366 -11.79 2.17 6.39
C PHE A 366 -12.62 2.57 7.61
N LYS A 367 -13.29 1.63 8.29
CA LYS A 367 -13.93 1.92 9.58
C LYS A 367 -12.91 2.25 10.67
N THR A 368 -11.76 1.58 10.66
CA THR A 368 -10.65 1.88 11.56
C THR A 368 -10.19 3.33 11.39
N LEU A 369 -9.96 3.79 10.15
CA LEU A 369 -9.61 5.18 9.88
C LEU A 369 -10.70 6.16 10.35
N LYS A 370 -11.96 5.86 10.06
CA LYS A 370 -13.10 6.66 10.52
C LYS A 370 -13.20 6.74 12.04
N TRP A 371 -12.92 5.63 12.74
CA TRP A 371 -12.93 5.58 14.20
C TRP A 371 -11.86 6.51 14.77
N VAL A 372 -10.63 6.42 14.28
CA VAL A 372 -9.53 7.31 14.70
C VAL A 372 -9.87 8.77 14.40
N HIS A 373 -10.52 9.06 13.26
CA HIS A 373 -10.97 10.42 12.94
C HIS A 373 -12.10 10.90 13.84
N ALA A 374 -13.04 10.04 14.22
CA ALA A 374 -14.12 10.37 15.15
C ALA A 374 -13.59 10.67 16.56
N CYS A 375 -12.49 10.03 16.98
CA CYS A 375 -11.84 10.31 18.26
C CYS A 375 -11.42 11.79 18.39
N ARG A 376 -11.18 12.50 17.30
CA ARG A 376 -10.77 13.92 17.31
C ARG A 376 -11.78 14.87 17.94
N GLU A 377 -13.03 14.47 18.06
CA GLU A 377 -14.06 15.22 18.79
C GLU A 377 -13.69 15.36 20.28
N TYR A 378 -13.04 14.34 20.84
CA TYR A 378 -12.65 14.27 22.26
C TYR A 378 -11.14 14.44 22.46
N LEU A 379 -10.35 14.02 21.47
CA LEU A 379 -8.91 13.89 21.52
C LEU A 379 -8.30 14.55 20.27
N PRO A 380 -8.16 15.90 20.26
CA PRO A 380 -7.62 16.61 19.10
C PRO A 380 -6.21 16.12 18.75
N ASP A 381 -5.84 16.25 17.48
CA ASP A 381 -4.48 15.94 17.03
C ASP A 381 -3.47 16.81 17.80
N ILE A 382 -2.37 16.20 18.27
CA ILE A 382 -1.30 16.84 19.05
C ILE A 382 -0.01 16.87 18.25
N PRO A 383 1.01 17.67 18.62
CA PRO A 383 2.31 17.67 17.96
C PRO A 383 2.87 16.25 17.78
N LEU A 384 3.44 15.96 16.60
CA LEU A 384 3.86 14.61 16.20
C LEU A 384 4.86 13.99 17.19
N PHE A 385 5.85 14.76 17.63
CA PHE A 385 6.86 14.26 18.56
C PHE A 385 6.26 14.01 19.95
N GLU A 386 5.33 14.84 20.41
CA GLU A 386 4.56 14.59 21.63
C GLU A 386 3.73 13.29 21.53
N ALA A 387 3.08 13.06 20.38
CA ALA A 387 2.34 11.82 20.13
C ALA A 387 3.24 10.58 20.17
N LEU A 388 4.45 10.67 19.60
CA LEU A 388 5.43 9.58 19.61
C LEU A 388 5.96 9.31 21.03
N GLU A 389 6.24 10.36 21.80
CA GLU A 389 6.75 10.25 23.19
C GLU A 389 5.70 9.71 24.16
N SER A 390 4.43 10.07 23.97
CA SER A 390 3.32 9.63 24.83
C SER A 390 2.74 8.25 24.48
N ALA A 391 3.15 7.66 23.35
CA ALA A 391 2.78 6.33 22.92
C ALA A 391 3.63 5.24 23.62
N ASP A 392 3.17 4.75 24.77
CA ASP A 392 3.88 3.76 25.62
C ASP A 392 4.13 2.38 24.98
N TRP A 393 3.66 2.15 23.76
CA TRP A 393 3.94 0.96 22.95
C TRP A 393 5.05 1.14 21.91
N ILE A 394 5.57 2.35 21.75
CA ILE A 394 6.78 2.64 20.97
C ILE A 394 7.94 2.52 21.94
N THR A 395 8.63 1.37 21.92
CA THR A 395 9.50 0.93 23.03
C THR A 395 10.93 0.62 22.61
N ASP A 396 11.23 0.61 21.32
CA ASP A 396 12.59 0.35 20.85
C ASP A 396 13.54 1.50 21.27
N SER A 397 14.57 1.12 22.04
CA SER A 397 15.65 2.00 22.49
C SER A 397 16.42 2.69 21.36
N GLY A 398 16.32 2.20 20.12
CA GLY A 398 16.89 2.82 18.92
C GLY A 398 16.07 3.98 18.35
N ILE A 399 14.87 4.24 18.85
CA ILE A 399 14.01 5.35 18.41
C ILE A 399 14.49 6.62 19.10
N ASP A 400 15.51 7.25 18.51
CA ASP A 400 15.98 8.57 18.91
C ASP A 400 15.27 9.65 18.09
N LEU A 401 14.25 10.28 18.67
CA LEU A 401 13.46 11.33 18.01
C LEU A 401 14.28 12.59 17.66
N ARG A 402 15.49 12.76 18.23
CA ARG A 402 16.44 13.81 17.81
C ARG A 402 17.05 13.53 16.43
N HIS A 403 16.94 12.28 15.97
CA HIS A 403 17.36 11.82 14.64
C HIS A 403 16.19 11.16 13.90
N PRO A 404 15.23 11.94 13.36
CA PRO A 404 13.99 11.44 12.76
C PRO A 404 14.17 10.34 11.68
N GLY A 405 15.24 10.40 10.90
CA GLY A 405 15.56 9.35 9.92
C GLY A 405 15.88 7.98 10.55
N ASN A 406 16.69 7.97 11.60
CA ASN A 406 17.01 6.75 12.34
C ASN A 406 15.76 6.23 13.08
N ALA A 407 14.98 7.15 13.66
CA ALA A 407 13.72 6.82 14.33
C ALA A 407 12.71 6.15 13.39
N ALA A 408 12.55 6.64 12.16
CA ALA A 408 11.66 6.05 11.17
C ALA A 408 12.08 4.62 10.79
N ILE A 409 13.38 4.39 10.58
CA ILE A 409 13.92 3.06 10.26
C ILE A 409 13.74 2.10 11.45
N ALA A 410 14.10 2.52 12.67
CA ALA A 410 13.95 1.70 13.88
C ALA A 410 12.47 1.36 14.13
N LEU A 411 11.57 2.33 13.98
CA LEU A 411 10.13 2.09 14.13
C LEU A 411 9.62 1.09 13.09
N GLN A 412 10.06 1.17 11.82
CA GLN A 412 9.70 0.15 10.82
C GLN A 412 10.18 -1.25 11.19
N GLN A 413 11.39 -1.38 11.74
CA GLN A 413 11.93 -2.66 12.19
C GLN A 413 11.10 -3.22 13.36
N GLN A 414 10.82 -2.40 14.38
CA GLN A 414 9.93 -2.77 15.49
C GLN A 414 8.56 -3.24 14.97
N LEU A 415 8.02 -2.55 13.95
CA LEU A 415 6.79 -2.98 13.31
C LEU A 415 7.00 -4.32 12.58
N ALA A 416 7.99 -4.50 11.72
CA ALA A 416 8.16 -5.77 11.02
C ALA A 416 8.28 -6.99 11.98
N ASP A 417 9.03 -6.87 13.07
CA ASP A 417 9.24 -7.96 14.02
C ASP A 417 7.98 -8.35 14.79
N ASN A 418 7.19 -7.36 15.21
CA ASN A 418 5.94 -7.58 15.93
C ASN A 418 4.89 -8.37 15.12
N GLN A 419 5.02 -8.45 13.79
CA GLN A 419 4.06 -9.21 12.98
C GLN A 419 4.30 -10.72 13.05
N ARG A 420 5.54 -11.16 13.28
CA ARG A 420 5.89 -12.59 13.34
C ARG A 420 5.20 -13.33 14.52
N HIS A 421 4.59 -12.58 15.44
CA HIS A 421 3.87 -13.11 16.60
C HIS A 421 2.33 -13.10 16.43
N SER A 422 1.79 -12.74 15.26
CA SER A 422 0.34 -12.59 15.04
C SER A 422 -0.22 -13.32 13.80
N LEU A 423 0.57 -14.20 13.17
CA LEU A 423 0.13 -15.08 12.08
C LEU A 423 -0.07 -16.52 12.56
#